data_AF-A0A9E4BK31-F1
#
_entry.id   AF-A0A9E4BK31-F1
#
_cell.length_a   1.000
_cell.length_b   1.000
_cell.length_c   1.000
_cell.angle_alpha   90.00
_cell.angle_beta   90.00
_cell.angle_gamma   90.00
#
_symmetry.space_group_name_H-M   'P 1'
#
loop_
_entity.id
_entity.type
_entity.pdbx_description
1 polymer ?
#
loop_
_entity_poly.entity_id
_entity_poly.type
_entity_poly.pdbx_seq_one_letter_code
_entity_poly.pdbx_strand_id
1 'polypeptide(L)'
;MAFLIPFLALLAFNYVFSHRFKGLSSFELIAICSIGMVAANMQGEWLSGYFLGVVTAPIYFASTQNMWDERLWPYFSEWNVLTDRAAATGFYEGLPPGAPFPWDAWIALFPGWVLFLGAVFLANFCVVILLRKQWMEH
;
A
#
# COMPACT_ATOMS: atom_id res chain seq x y z
N MET A 1 -8.66 -10.00 -3.43
CA MET A 1 -9.57 -11.16 -3.33
C MET A 1 -11.05 -10.77 -3.30
N ALA A 2 -11.48 -9.82 -2.46
CA ALA A 2 -12.90 -9.45 -2.31
C ALA A 2 -13.60 -9.03 -3.62
N PHE A 3 -12.90 -8.39 -4.57
CA PHE A 3 -13.48 -7.99 -5.87
C PHE A 3 -13.74 -9.15 -6.84
N LEU A 4 -13.04 -10.28 -6.73
CA LEU A 4 -13.22 -11.40 -7.66
C LEU A 4 -14.59 -12.06 -7.50
N ILE A 5 -15.12 -12.12 -6.28
CA ILE A 5 -16.43 -12.70 -5.99
C ILE A 5 -17.57 -11.95 -6.72
N PRO A 6 -17.75 -10.62 -6.55
CA PRO A 6 -18.77 -9.88 -7.29
C PRO A 6 -18.51 -9.83 -8.79
N PHE A 7 -17.24 -9.85 -9.25
CA PHE A 7 -16.94 -9.92 -10.67
C PHE A 7 -17.33 -11.27 -11.30
N LEU A 8 -17.08 -12.39 -10.61
CA LEU A 8 -17.54 -13.71 -11.05
C LEU A 8 -19.07 -13.82 -11.06
N ALA A 9 -19.74 -13.22 -10.07
CA ALA A 9 -21.20 -13.12 -10.07
C ALA A 9 -21.73 -12.30 -11.26
N LEU A 10 -21.07 -11.17 -11.59
CA LEU A 10 -21.36 -10.38 -12.79
C LEU A 10 -21.19 -11.19 -14.06
N LEU A 11 -20.11 -11.98 -14.18
CA LEU A 11 -19.87 -12.86 -15.34
C LEU A 11 -20.97 -13.91 -15.50
N ALA A 12 -21.34 -14.60 -14.42
CA ALA A 12 -22.41 -15.59 -14.42
C ALA A 12 -23.75 -14.95 -14.82
N PHE A 13 -24.06 -13.78 -14.25
CA PHE A 13 -25.26 -13.03 -14.61
C PHE A 13 -25.24 -12.61 -16.08
N ASN A 14 -24.13 -12.07 -16.58
CA ASN A 14 -24.00 -11.67 -17.97
C ASN A 14 -24.18 -12.85 -18.93
N TYR A 15 -23.61 -14.02 -18.61
CA TYR A 15 -23.80 -15.24 -19.39
C TYR A 15 -25.27 -15.63 -19.49
N VAL A 16 -25.98 -15.73 -18.36
CA VAL A 16 -27.42 -16.07 -18.33
C VAL A 16 -28.27 -15.03 -19.06
N PHE A 17 -27.98 -13.74 -18.86
CA PHE A 17 -28.78 -12.64 -19.44
C PHE A 17 -28.53 -12.44 -20.93
N SER A 18 -27.31 -12.73 -21.41
CA SER A 18 -26.96 -12.67 -22.84
C SER A 18 -27.75 -13.64 -23.71
N HIS A 19 -28.27 -14.73 -23.13
CA HIS A 19 -29.17 -15.64 -23.82
C HIS A 19 -30.56 -15.05 -24.08
N ARG A 20 -30.97 -14.02 -23.33
CA ARG A 20 -32.34 -13.44 -23.40
C ARG A 20 -32.37 -11.98 -23.84
N PHE A 21 -31.28 -11.23 -23.66
CA PHE A 21 -31.13 -9.80 -23.93
C PHE A 21 -29.71 -9.48 -24.42
N LYS A 22 -29.42 -8.21 -24.78
CA LYS A 22 -28.05 -7.77 -25.05
C LYS A 22 -27.25 -7.75 -23.74
N GLY A 23 -26.29 -8.66 -23.61
CA GLY A 23 -25.32 -8.67 -22.52
C GLY A 23 -24.16 -7.67 -22.74
N LEU A 24 -23.35 -7.49 -21.70
CA LEU A 24 -22.08 -6.77 -21.77
C LEU A 24 -21.13 -7.47 -22.74
N SER A 25 -20.47 -6.67 -23.56
CA SER A 25 -19.42 -7.11 -24.47
C SER A 25 -18.16 -7.53 -23.71
N SER A 26 -17.33 -8.34 -24.37
CA SER A 26 -16.02 -8.74 -23.81
C SER A 26 -15.15 -7.54 -23.44
N PHE A 27 -15.24 -6.45 -24.21
CA PHE A 27 -14.49 -5.22 -23.94
C PHE A 27 -14.95 -4.54 -22.64
N GLU A 28 -16.26 -4.43 -22.43
CA GLU A 28 -16.82 -3.86 -21.19
C GLU A 28 -16.46 -4.70 -19.97
N LEU A 29 -16.51 -6.03 -20.07
CA LEU A 29 -16.11 -6.93 -18.98
C LEU A 29 -14.63 -6.80 -18.62
N ILE A 30 -13.74 -6.71 -19.62
CA ILE A 30 -12.30 -6.50 -19.41
C ILE A 30 -12.04 -5.14 -18.77
N ALA A 31 -12.74 -4.09 -19.21
CA ALA A 31 -12.61 -2.76 -18.63
C ALA A 31 -13.06 -2.75 -17.16
N ILE A 32 -14.22 -3.34 -16.85
CA ILE A 32 -14.73 -3.47 -15.48
C ILE A 32 -13.75 -4.27 -14.62
N CYS A 33 -13.24 -5.39 -15.13
CA CYS A 33 -12.25 -6.20 -14.43
C CYS A 33 -10.99 -5.37 -14.12
N SER A 34 -10.46 -4.67 -15.11
CA SER A 34 -9.22 -3.88 -14.97
C SER A 34 -9.37 -2.77 -13.94
N ILE A 35 -10.43 -1.96 -14.06
CA ILE A 35 -10.71 -0.86 -13.11
C ILE A 35 -10.95 -1.42 -11.71
N GLY A 36 -11.74 -2.49 -11.60
CA GLY A 36 -12.05 -3.09 -10.31
C GLY A 36 -10.86 -3.78 -9.66
N MET A 37 -9.95 -4.38 -10.42
CA MET A 37 -8.68 -4.90 -9.90
C MET A 37 -7.80 -3.76 -9.39
N VAL A 38 -7.68 -2.64 -10.10
CA VAL A 38 -6.92 -1.48 -9.61
C VAL A 38 -7.52 -0.97 -8.30
N ALA A 39 -8.84 -0.76 -8.26
CA ALA A 39 -9.53 -0.32 -7.06
C ALA A 39 -9.38 -1.31 -5.88
N ALA A 40 -9.45 -2.60 -6.15
CA ALA A 40 -9.32 -3.64 -5.12
C ALA A 40 -7.91 -3.77 -4.55
N ASN A 41 -6.87 -3.42 -5.32
CA ASN A 41 -5.50 -3.38 -4.84
C ASN A 41 -5.14 -2.06 -4.16
N MET A 42 -5.85 -0.98 -4.46
CA MET A 42 -5.67 0.32 -3.82
C MET A 42 -6.41 0.39 -2.48
N GLN A 43 -5.96 -0.41 -1.52
CA GLN A 43 -6.48 -0.39 -0.15
C GLN A 43 -5.76 0.72 0.63
N GLY A 44 -6.50 1.75 1.06
CA GLY A 44 -5.94 2.87 1.82
C GLY A 44 -5.29 2.47 3.15
N GLU A 45 -5.71 1.34 3.73
CA GLU A 45 -5.22 0.84 5.02
C GLU A 45 -3.73 0.49 5.02
N TRP A 46 -3.16 0.13 3.86
CA TRP A 46 -1.74 -0.18 3.75
C TRP A 46 -0.85 1.00 4.12
N LEU A 47 -1.18 2.19 3.63
CA LEU A 47 -0.37 3.37 3.90
C LEU A 47 -0.68 3.97 5.28
N SER A 48 -1.96 4.06 5.64
CA SER A 48 -2.36 4.74 6.88
C SER A 48 -2.11 3.90 8.14
N GLY A 49 -2.30 2.58 8.06
CA GLY A 49 -2.18 1.68 9.22
C GLY A 49 -0.87 0.92 9.22
N TYR A 50 -0.64 0.10 8.20
CA TYR A 50 0.50 -0.81 8.20
C TYR A 50 1.84 -0.09 8.05
N PHE A 51 1.95 0.82 7.09
CA PHE A 51 3.20 1.53 6.86
C PHE A 51 3.58 2.41 8.06
N LEU A 52 2.67 3.30 8.50
CA LEU A 52 2.92 4.16 9.67
C LEU A 52 3.17 3.33 10.95
N GLY A 53 2.48 2.20 11.12
CA GLY A 53 2.75 1.26 12.20
C GLY A 53 4.15 0.69 12.14
N VAL A 54 4.60 0.19 10.99
CA VAL A 54 5.93 -0.42 10.81
C VAL A 54 7.07 0.56 11.06
N VAL A 55 6.95 1.80 10.60
CA VAL A 55 8.01 2.81 10.77
C VAL A 55 8.06 3.40 12.17
N THR A 56 7.00 3.29 12.97
CA THR A 56 6.94 3.82 14.36
C THR A 56 7.08 2.73 15.42
N ALA A 57 6.74 1.48 15.10
CA ALA A 57 6.72 0.38 16.05
C ALA A 57 8.09 0.12 16.74
N PRO A 58 9.24 0.15 16.03
CA PRO A 58 10.52 -0.14 16.66
C PRO A 58 10.87 0.82 17.81
N ILE A 59 10.52 2.11 17.69
CA ILE A 59 10.80 3.10 18.72
C ILE A 59 9.71 3.15 19.81
N TYR A 60 8.44 2.96 19.44
CA TYR A 60 7.33 3.02 20.39
C TYR A 60 7.29 1.79 21.30
N PHE A 61 7.45 0.58 20.74
CA PHE A 61 7.36 -0.67 21.50
C PHE A 61 8.70 -1.15 22.07
N ALA A 62 9.78 -0.38 21.95
CA ALA A 62 11.05 -0.76 22.55
C ALA A 62 10.94 -0.78 24.08
N SER A 63 11.39 -1.89 24.66
CA SER A 63 11.35 -2.17 26.09
C SER A 63 12.63 -2.87 26.53
N THR A 64 12.91 -2.87 27.84
CA THR A 64 14.06 -3.57 28.41
C THR A 64 14.02 -5.08 28.18
N GLN A 65 12.83 -5.66 27.98
CA GLN A 65 12.65 -7.09 27.72
C GLN A 65 13.00 -7.48 26.28
N ASN A 66 12.66 -6.65 25.30
CA ASN A 66 12.95 -6.93 23.88
C ASN A 66 14.32 -6.39 23.43
N MET A 67 14.89 -5.44 24.17
CA MET A 67 16.18 -4.79 23.88
C MET A 67 16.26 -4.25 22.44
N TRP A 68 15.13 -3.79 21.88
CA TRP A 68 15.10 -3.29 20.51
C TRP A 68 15.96 -2.04 20.34
N ASP A 69 16.00 -1.18 21.35
CA ASP A 69 16.88 0.01 21.39
C ASP A 69 18.37 -0.34 21.27
N GLU A 70 18.80 -1.53 21.72
CA GLU A 70 20.21 -1.94 21.63
C GLU A 70 20.50 -2.81 20.41
N ARG A 71 19.56 -3.72 20.07
CA ARG A 71 19.77 -4.76 19.07
C ARG A 71 19.37 -4.34 17.66
N LEU A 72 18.33 -3.53 17.53
CA LEU A 72 17.78 -3.16 16.22
C LEU A 72 18.19 -1.74 15.81
N TRP A 73 18.36 -0.84 16.78
CA TRP A 73 18.76 0.55 16.53
C TRP A 73 19.97 0.72 15.60
N PRO A 74 21.04 -0.11 15.68
CA PRO A 74 22.18 0.01 14.76
C PRO A 74 21.85 -0.21 13.28
N TYR A 75 20.70 -0.82 12.97
CA TYR A 75 20.24 -1.07 11.60
C TYR A 75 19.18 -0.08 11.12
N PHE A 76 18.70 0.79 12.01
CA PHE A 76 17.74 1.83 11.67
C PHE A 76 18.43 3.14 11.33
N SER A 77 17.72 3.93 10.54
CA SER A 77 18.18 5.23 10.07
C SER A 77 16.98 6.15 9.92
N GLU A 78 17.22 7.45 9.92
CA GLU A 78 16.16 8.47 9.87
C GLU A 78 15.29 8.38 8.61
N TRP A 79 15.80 7.76 7.54
CA TRP A 79 15.05 7.58 6.29
C TRP A 79 14.15 6.35 6.27
N ASN A 80 14.31 5.39 7.20
CA ASN A 80 13.53 4.13 7.21
C ASN A 80 12.58 3.95 8.40
N VAL A 81 12.90 4.55 9.55
CA VAL A 81 12.14 4.44 10.81
C VAL A 81 12.07 5.82 11.46
N LEU A 82 10.96 6.08 12.16
CA LEU A 82 10.79 7.29 12.96
C LEU A 82 11.72 7.21 14.18
N THR A 83 12.63 8.18 14.31
CA THR A 83 13.63 8.19 15.38
C THR A 83 13.19 8.96 16.62
N ASP A 84 12.25 9.89 16.48
CA ASP A 84 11.70 10.69 17.58
C ASP A 84 10.64 9.89 18.35
N ARG A 85 10.97 9.52 19.60
CA ARG A 85 10.07 8.79 20.50
C ARG A 85 8.83 9.61 20.87
N ALA A 86 8.93 10.92 21.05
CA ALA A 86 7.79 11.76 21.38
C ALA A 86 6.82 11.87 20.20
N ALA A 87 7.35 11.96 18.98
CA ALA A 87 6.53 11.92 17.77
C ALA A 87 5.82 10.57 17.60
N ALA A 88 6.50 9.46 17.91
CA ALA A 88 5.91 8.12 17.89
C ALA A 88 4.81 7.96 18.96
N THR A 89 5.07 8.40 20.20
CA THR A 89 4.05 8.40 21.28
C THR A 89 2.85 9.24 20.89
N GLY A 90 3.04 10.45 20.33
CA GLY A 90 1.96 11.30 19.86
C GLY A 90 1.13 10.68 18.73
N PHE A 91 1.72 9.79 17.92
CA PHE A 91 0.99 9.03 16.89
C PHE A 91 0.05 7.98 17.49
N TYR A 92 0.50 7.23 18.52
CA TYR A 92 -0.31 6.17 19.13
C TYR A 92 -1.28 6.69 20.20
N GLU A 93 -0.86 7.65 21.02
CA GLU A 93 -1.61 8.12 22.19
C GLU A 93 -2.34 9.45 21.94
N GLY A 94 -2.05 10.11 20.81
CA GLY A 94 -2.57 11.42 20.47
C GLY A 94 -1.70 12.56 20.98
N LEU A 95 -1.81 13.72 20.31
CA LEU A 95 -1.09 14.93 20.69
C LEU A 95 -1.84 15.69 21.80
N PRO A 96 -1.12 16.37 22.70
CA PRO A 96 -1.75 17.28 23.66
C PRO A 96 -2.60 18.36 22.97
N PRO A 97 -3.69 18.82 23.60
CA PRO A 97 -4.51 19.90 23.04
C PRO A 97 -3.67 21.15 22.73
N GLY A 98 -3.72 21.61 21.49
CA GLY A 98 -2.99 22.80 21.03
C GLY A 98 -1.51 22.57 20.67
N ALA A 99 -0.98 21.35 20.81
CA ALA A 99 0.36 21.04 20.34
C ALA A 99 0.39 20.95 18.80
N PRO A 100 1.40 21.56 18.13
CA PRO A 100 1.57 21.40 16.69
C PRO A 100 2.01 19.96 16.35
N PHE A 101 1.67 19.51 15.14
CA PHE A 101 2.14 18.21 14.64
C PHE A 101 3.65 18.25 14.36
N PRO A 102 4.45 17.25 14.79
CA PRO A 102 5.91 17.27 14.70
C PRO A 102 6.44 16.93 13.29
N TRP A 103 6.12 17.77 12.29
CA TRP A 103 6.46 17.52 10.89
C TRP A 103 7.94 17.25 10.62
N ASP A 104 8.84 17.93 11.35
CA ASP A 104 10.27 17.79 11.15
C ASP A 104 10.75 16.34 11.35
N ALA A 105 10.19 15.64 12.35
CA ALA A 105 10.50 14.24 12.62
C ALA A 105 9.97 13.30 11.52
N TRP A 106 8.83 13.63 10.91
CA TRP A 106 8.20 12.81 9.88
C TRP A 106 8.78 13.03 8.48
N ILE A 107 9.20 14.26 8.16
CA ILE A 107 9.70 14.59 6.83
C ILE A 107 11.01 13.86 6.51
N ALA A 108 11.84 13.60 7.53
CA ALA A 108 13.08 12.84 7.38
C ALA A 108 12.86 11.42 6.81
N LEU A 109 11.69 10.82 7.08
CA LEU A 109 11.34 9.48 6.65
C LEU A 109 11.01 9.40 5.14
N PHE A 110 10.39 10.44 4.58
CA PHE A 110 9.80 10.35 3.23
C PHE A 110 10.80 10.14 2.09
N PRO A 111 11.99 10.79 2.04
CA PRO A 111 12.90 10.67 0.90
C PRO A 111 13.32 9.22 0.62
N GLY A 112 13.67 8.46 1.66
CA GLY A 112 14.09 7.06 1.51
C GLY A 112 12.98 6.17 0.97
N TRP A 113 11.79 6.29 1.54
CA TRP A 113 10.62 5.51 1.12
C TRP A 113 10.10 5.90 -0.26
N VAL A 114 10.08 7.19 -0.61
CA VAL A 114 9.68 7.66 -1.95
C VAL A 114 10.66 7.13 -2.99
N LEU A 115 11.97 7.19 -2.73
CA LEU A 115 12.97 6.65 -3.65
C LEU A 115 12.84 5.14 -3.81
N PHE A 116 12.68 4.41 -2.71
CA PHE A 116 12.50 2.96 -2.72
C PHE A 116 11.24 2.54 -3.50
N LEU A 117 10.09 3.12 -3.17
CA LEU A 117 8.82 2.85 -3.86
C LEU A 117 8.87 3.26 -5.33
N GLY A 118 9.52 4.39 -5.63
CA GLY A 118 9.76 4.84 -7.01
C GLY A 118 10.59 3.85 -7.82
N ALA A 119 11.66 3.30 -7.23
CA ALA A 119 12.48 2.27 -7.87
C ALA A 119 11.71 0.96 -8.10
N VAL A 120 10.92 0.52 -7.11
CA VAL A 120 10.05 -0.67 -7.25
C VAL A 120 9.00 -0.45 -8.33
N PHE A 121 8.38 0.72 -8.38
CA PHE A 121 7.40 1.07 -9.41
C PHE A 121 8.03 1.07 -10.80
N LEU A 122 9.21 1.68 -10.95
CA LEU A 122 9.96 1.69 -12.19
C LEU A 122 10.34 0.27 -12.64
N ALA A 123 10.81 -0.58 -11.73
CA ALA A 123 11.14 -1.97 -12.04
C ALA A 123 9.90 -2.74 -12.54
N ASN A 124 8.76 -2.59 -11.88
CA ASN A 124 7.49 -3.17 -12.33
C ASN A 124 7.09 -2.66 -13.72
N PHE A 125 7.24 -1.35 -13.96
CA PHE A 125 6.95 -0.75 -15.26
C PHE A 125 7.84 -1.32 -16.37
N CYS A 126 9.15 -1.50 -16.10
CA CYS A 126 10.08 -2.16 -17.02
C CYS A 126 9.66 -3.60 -17.34
N VAL A 127 9.25 -4.38 -16.33
CA VAL A 127 8.75 -5.75 -16.52
C VAL A 127 7.51 -5.76 -17.41
N VAL A 128 6.55 -4.86 -17.17
CA VAL A 128 5.35 -4.73 -18.01
C VAL A 128 5.72 -4.41 -19.46
N ILE A 129 6.69 -3.51 -19.70
CA ILE A 129 7.16 -3.19 -21.05
C ILE A 129 7.78 -4.40 -21.75
N LEU A 130 8.64 -5.14 -21.05
CA LEU A 130 9.29 -6.33 -21.60
C LEU A 130 8.27 -7.40 -21.99
N LEU A 131 7.28 -7.64 -21.13
CA LEU A 131 6.24 -8.66 -21.37
C LEU A 131 5.15 -8.19 -22.34
N ARG A 132 4.94 -6.88 -22.50
CA ARG A 132 3.90 -6.30 -23.35
C ARG A 132 3.91 -6.89 -24.76
N LYS A 133 5.09 -7.01 -25.37
CA LYS A 133 5.18 -7.51 -26.75
C LYS A 133 4.76 -8.97 -26.83
N GLN A 134 5.24 -9.81 -25.91
CA GLN A 134 4.88 -11.22 -25.87
C GLN A 134 3.39 -11.43 -25.63
N TRP A 135 2.75 -10.64 -24.76
CA TRP A 135 1.32 -10.79 -24.46
C TRP A 135 0.38 -10.22 -25.52
N MET A 136 0.85 -9.31 -26.36
CA MET A 136 0.04 -8.69 -27.41
C MET A 136 0.11 -9.47 -28.72
N GLU A 137 1.26 -10.09 -29.02
CA GLU A 137 1.54 -10.75 -30.29
C GLU A 137 1.39 -12.28 -30.24
N HIS A 138 1.36 -12.88 -29.05
CA HIS A 138 1.16 -14.31 -28.81
C HIS A 138 0.03 -14.55 -27.83
#